data_AF-G4ZXY3-F1
#
_entry.id   AF-G4ZXY3-F1
#
_cell.length_a   1.000
_cell.length_b   1.000
_cell.length_c   1.000
_cell.angle_alpha   90.00
_cell.angle_beta   90.00
_cell.angle_gamma   90.00
#
_symmetry.space_group_name_H-M   'P 1'
#
loop_
_entity.id
_entity.type
_entity.pdbx_description
1 polymer ?
#
loop_
_entity_poly.entity_id
_entity_poly.type
_entity_poly.pdbx_seq_one_letter_code
_entity_poly.pdbx_strand_id
1 'polypeptide(L)' 'DELRRQAEQIRDNTVAPSSRAAYVNSYCRFISWLLLSHQNLIPDAFAGRIGDVTGLSEKQLRRRIKPLLT' A
#
# COMPACT_ATOMS: atom_id res chain seq x y z
N ASP A 1 15.00 12.81 6.78
CA ASP A 1 13.56 12.60 6.56
C ASP A 1 12.85 12.01 7.75
N GLU A 2 12.30 12.88 8.60
CA GLU A 2 11.47 12.50 9.74
C GLU A 2 10.26 11.64 9.33
N LEU A 3 9.61 12.00 8.21
CA LEU A 3 8.47 11.26 7.65
C LEU A 3 8.83 9.83 7.29
N ARG A 4 10.00 9.61 6.67
CA ARG A 4 10.47 8.27 6.30
C ARG A 4 10.63 7.41 7.56
N ARG A 5 11.29 7.95 8.59
CA ARG A 5 11.50 7.27 9.86
C ARG A 5 10.17 6.94 10.56
N GLN A 6 9.20 7.86 10.55
CA GLN A 6 7.87 7.61 11.10
C GLN A 6 7.13 6.50 10.34
N ALA A 7 7.18 6.51 9.00
CA ALA A 7 6.56 5.47 8.19
C ALA A 7 7.19 4.09 8.44
N GLU A 8 8.51 4.02 8.59
CA GLU A 8 9.25 2.79 8.95
C GLU A 8 8.83 2.31 10.36
N GLN A 9 8.78 3.21 11.35
CA GLN A 9 8.32 2.85 12.70
C GLN A 9 6.88 2.33 12.73
N ILE A 10 5.96 2.94 11.97
CA ILE A 10 4.57 2.48 11.90
C ILE A 10 4.48 1.12 11.19
N ARG A 11 5.24 0.92 10.12
CA ARG A 11 5.32 -0.37 9.42
C ARG A 11 5.83 -1.47 10.35
N ASP A 12 6.90 -1.19 11.08
CA ASP A 12 7.59 -2.15 11.95
C ASP A 12 6.90 -2.31 13.30
N ASN A 13 5.91 -1.46 13.62
CA ASN A 13 5.14 -1.55 14.86
C ASN A 13 4.27 -2.83 14.86
N THR A 14 4.73 -3.83 15.60
CA THR A 14 4.04 -5.10 15.84
C THR A 14 3.37 -5.16 17.22
N VAL A 15 3.22 -4.04 17.92
CA VAL A 15 2.75 -3.98 19.33
C VAL A 15 1.39 -4.67 19.52
N ALA A 16 0.53 -4.68 18.49
CA ALA A 16 -0.66 -5.53 18.47
C ALA A 16 -0.99 -5.99 17.03
N PRO A 17 -1.44 -7.25 16.84
CA PRO A 17 -1.91 -7.73 15.54
C PRO A 17 -3.02 -6.87 14.92
N SER A 18 -3.88 -6.27 15.75
CA SER A 18 -4.92 -5.33 15.34
C SER A 18 -4.35 -4.03 14.77
N SER A 19 -3.29 -3.47 15.39
CA SER A 19 -2.60 -2.27 14.89
C SER A 19 -1.91 -2.54 13.56
N ARG A 20 -1.28 -3.72 13.40
CA ARG A 20 -0.69 -4.15 12.12
C ARG A 20 -1.76 -4.33 11.04
N ALA A 21 -2.90 -4.93 11.37
CA ALA A 21 -4.02 -5.06 10.44
C ALA A 21 -4.59 -3.69 10.00
N ALA A 22 -4.71 -2.74 10.94
CA ALA A 22 -5.14 -1.38 10.64
C ALA A 22 -4.15 -0.66 9.70
N TYR A 23 -2.85 -0.78 9.96
CA TYR A 23 -1.80 -0.26 9.07
C TYR A 23 -1.94 -0.82 7.65
N VAL A 24 -1.98 -2.15 7.52
CA VAL A 24 -2.05 -2.83 6.22
C VAL A 24 -3.31 -2.41 5.46
N ASN A 25 -4.47 -2.32 6.14
CA ASN A 25 -5.73 -1.93 5.51
C ASN A 25 -5.71 -0.48 5.02
N SER A 26 -5.21 0.45 5.85
CA SER A 26 -5.10 1.87 5.50
C SER A 26 -4.14 2.07 4.33
N TYR A 27 -2.97 1.44 4.35
CA TYR A 27 -2.00 1.53 3.25
C TYR A 27 -2.51 0.88 1.96
N CYS A 28 -3.18 -0.28 2.05
CA CYS A 28 -3.83 -0.87 0.87
C CYS A 28 -4.83 0.09 0.22
N ARG A 29 -5.64 0.79 1.04
CA ARG A 29 -6.63 1.74 0.51
C ARG A 29 -5.98 2.96 -0.09
N PHE A 30 -4.95 3.50 0.55
CA PHE A 30 -4.17 4.63 0.03
C PHE A 30 -3.50 4.30 -1.31
N ILE A 31 -2.82 3.16 -1.42
CA ILE A 31 -2.15 2.74 -2.65
C ILE A 31 -3.18 2.44 -3.75
N SER A 32 -4.30 1.79 -3.44
CA SER A 32 -5.40 1.61 -4.42
C SER A 32 -5.89 2.95 -4.96
N TRP A 33 -6.05 3.95 -4.10
CA TRP A 33 -6.47 5.29 -4.52
C TRP A 33 -5.41 5.96 -5.41
N LEU A 34 -4.12 5.85 -5.07
CA LEU A 34 -3.03 6.35 -5.91
C LEU A 34 -3.02 5.70 -7.30
N LEU A 35 -3.18 4.37 -7.38
CA LEU A 35 -3.21 3.65 -8.66
C LEU A 35 -4.41 4.00 -9.54
N LEU A 36 -5.53 4.42 -8.94
CA LEU A 36 -6.72 4.81 -9.68
C LEU A 36 -6.73 6.28 -10.08
N SER A 37 -6.14 7.14 -9.24
CA SER A 37 -6.31 8.59 -9.38
C SER A 37 -5.03 9.30 -9.81
N HIS A 38 -3.87 8.81 -9.36
CA HIS A 38 -2.59 9.53 -9.39
C HIS A 38 -1.43 8.58 -9.75
N GLN A 39 -1.57 7.83 -10.86
CA GLN A 39 -0.59 6.82 -11.28
C GLN A 39 0.82 7.38 -11.46
N ASN A 40 0.95 8.65 -11.84
CA ASN A 40 2.21 9.35 -12.00
C ASN A 40 3.02 9.51 -10.69
N LEU A 41 2.40 9.29 -9.53
CA LEU A 41 3.07 9.31 -8.23
C LEU A 41 3.57 7.93 -7.81
N ILE A 42 3.22 6.88 -8.55
CA ILE A 42 3.67 5.52 -8.26
C ILE A 42 5.03 5.30 -8.95
N PRO A 43 6.09 4.93 -8.21
CA PRO A 43 7.36 4.56 -8.83
C PRO A 43 7.20 3.36 -9.76
N ASP A 44 7.82 3.38 -10.94
CA ASP A 44 7.74 2.29 -11.94
C ASP A 44 8.14 0.93 -11.36
N ALA A 45 9.15 0.91 -10.49
CA ALA A 45 9.60 -0.32 -9.82
C ALA A 45 8.50 -0.93 -8.93
N PHE A 46 7.64 -0.11 -8.33
CA PHE A 46 6.51 -0.56 -7.53
C PHE A 46 5.30 -0.93 -8.41
N ALA A 47 5.01 -0.13 -9.44
CA ALA A 47 3.99 -0.46 -10.44
C ALA A 47 4.26 -1.83 -11.09
N GLY A 48 5.51 -2.11 -11.44
CA GLY A 48 5.93 -3.41 -12.01
C GLY A 48 5.65 -4.60 -11.09
N ARG A 49 5.72 -4.42 -9.76
CA ARG A 49 5.37 -5.49 -8.78
C ARG A 49 3.87 -5.73 -8.69
N ILE A 50 3.05 -4.72 -8.94
CA ILE A 50 1.57 -4.84 -8.92
C ILE A 50 1.05 -5.40 -10.26
N GLY A 51 1.75 -5.12 -11.35
CA GLY A 51 1.37 -5.46 -12.72
C GLY A 51 0.26 -4.56 -13.25
N ASP A 52 -0.35 -4.96 -14.37
CA ASP A 52 -1.43 -4.20 -15.00
C ASP A 52 -2.66 -4.11 -14.07
N VAL A 53 -3.12 -2.89 -13.84
CA VAL A 53 -4.24 -2.53 -12.95
C VAL A 53 -5.48 -2.07 -13.71
N THR A 54 -5.43 -2.04 -15.05
CA THR A 54 -6.52 -1.56 -15.90
C THR A 54 -7.79 -2.36 -15.67
N GLY A 55 -8.90 -1.66 -15.39
CA GLY A 55 -10.21 -2.29 -15.17
C GLY A 55 -10.37 -3.04 -13.84
N LEU A 56 -9.38 -3.00 -12.93
CA LEU A 56 -9.52 -3.61 -11.61
C LEU A 56 -10.38 -2.75 -10.68
N SER A 57 -11.29 -3.40 -9.95
CA SER A 57 -11.99 -2.79 -8.82
C SER A 57 -11.04 -2.51 -7.65
N GLU A 58 -11.39 -1.56 -6.78
CA GLU A 58 -10.63 -1.27 -5.55
C GLU A 58 -10.40 -2.54 -4.70
N LYS A 59 -11.38 -3.45 -4.66
CA LYS A 59 -11.28 -4.72 -3.93
C LYS A 59 -10.22 -5.66 -4.54
N GLN A 60 -10.12 -5.71 -5.87
CA GLN A 60 -9.09 -6.49 -6.56
C GLN A 60 -7.69 -5.88 -6.36
N LEU A 61 -7.58 -4.54 -6.42
CA LEU A 61 -6.33 -3.83 -6.15
C LEU A 61 -5.82 -4.11 -4.74
N ARG A 62 -6.68 -3.96 -3.73
CA ARG A 62 -6.29 -4.23 -2.33
C ARG A 62 -5.79 -5.66 -2.12
N ARG A 63 -6.36 -6.65 -2.83
CA ARG A 63 -5.88 -8.05 -2.77
C ARG A 63 -4.48 -8.23 -3.35
N ARG A 64 -4.10 -7.49 -4.39
CA ARG A 64 -2.75 -7.52 -4.97
C ARG A 64 -1.72 -6.74 -4.16
N ILE A 65 -2.13 -5.63 -3.54
CA ILE A 65 -1.23 -4.77 -2.76
C ILE A 65 -0.89 -5.41 -1.41
N LYS A 66 -1.87 -6.04 -0.76
CA LYS A 66 -1.72 -6.55 0.61
C LYS A 66 -0.47 -7.42 0.84
N PRO A 67 -0.11 -8.38 -0.04
CA PRO A 67 1.10 -9.19 0.10
C PRO A 67 2.41 -8.42 -0.07
N LEU A 68 2.38 -7.21 -0.65
CA LEU A 68 3.57 -6.36 -0.86
C LEU A 68 3.88 -5.48 0.36
N LEU A 69 2.96 -5.42 1.33
CA LEU A 69 3.08 -4.60 2.54
C LEU A 69 3.44 -5.42 3.79
N THR A 70 3.43 -6.74 3.67
CA THR A 70 3.81 -7.73 4.69
C THR A 70 5.23 -8.17 4.49
#